data_AF-A0A3B0SJU8-F1
#
_entry.id   AF-A0A3B0SJU8-F1
#
_cell.length_a   1.000
_cell.length_b   1.000
_cell.length_c   1.000
_cell.angle_alpha   90.00
_cell.angle_beta   90.00
_cell.angle_gamma   90.00
#
_symmetry.space_group_name_H-M   'P 1'
#
loop_
_entity.id
_entity.type
_entity.pdbx_description
1 polymer ?
#
loop_
_entity_poly.entity_id
_entity_poly.type
_entity_poly.pdbx_seq_one_letter_code
_entity_poly.pdbx_strand_id
1 'polypeptide(L)'
;MKTAVSLFALATMACTVPAYAMPTDKDEQTKFENPTVEDAENFVSSTEKKMFDYSIDAARIYWINATYINDDTDALAAKAGAEGTVMSVKAAIDSAQFKDLPGIDPVTRRKLDMLRGGIILPAPAVPGAATELNEIATKLNSAYGKGTGTLNGKEINGSDIEAAMGTNRNPDELAEMWESWHSNVGAPMKDDYARMVEIANEGAQDLGFADVGAMWRSGYDMPADDFAKLTDKLWSQVKPLYDELH
;
A
#
# COMPACT_ATOMS: atom_id res chain seq x y z
N MET A 1 31.96 -8.30 59.39
CA MET A 1 31.85 -9.40 58.39
C MET A 1 32.35 -8.86 57.05
N LYS A 2 33.45 -9.46 56.55
CA LYS A 2 33.90 -9.64 55.14
C LYS A 2 33.44 -8.58 54.11
N THR A 3 34.29 -7.63 53.69
CA THR A 3 35.11 -7.64 52.42
C THR A 3 34.29 -7.90 51.15
N ALA A 4 34.33 -7.16 50.04
CA ALA A 4 35.43 -6.43 49.41
C ALA A 4 34.93 -5.47 48.31
N VAL A 5 35.82 -4.56 47.96
CA VAL A 5 35.86 -3.67 46.78
C VAL A 5 35.82 -4.45 45.46
N SER A 6 35.17 -3.89 44.42
CA SER A 6 35.73 -3.90 43.06
C SER A 6 35.13 -2.78 42.20
N LEU A 7 36.03 -1.87 41.82
CA LEU A 7 35.89 -0.96 40.69
C LEU A 7 35.77 -1.79 39.39
N PHE A 8 34.86 -1.38 38.50
CA PHE A 8 35.14 -1.34 37.07
C PHE A 8 34.29 -0.23 36.45
N ALA A 9 34.95 0.87 36.09
CA ALA A 9 34.46 1.74 35.04
C ALA A 9 34.77 1.05 33.70
N LEU A 10 33.77 0.84 32.86
CA LEU A 10 33.96 0.68 31.43
C LEU A 10 32.79 1.34 30.69
N ALA A 11 33.16 2.19 29.76
CA ALA A 11 32.31 3.03 28.93
C ALA A 11 31.57 2.23 27.84
N THR A 12 30.58 2.88 27.22
CA THR A 12 29.98 2.60 25.89
C THR A 12 29.22 1.28 25.76
N MET A 13 28.02 1.16 25.18
CA MET A 13 27.35 1.85 24.08
C MET A 13 25.84 1.82 24.36
N ALA A 14 25.16 2.94 24.12
CA ALA A 14 23.75 2.89 23.79
C ALA A 14 23.63 2.19 22.43
N CYS A 15 23.30 0.90 22.42
CA CYS A 15 22.75 0.28 21.22
C CYS A 15 21.30 0.73 21.10
N THR A 16 21.11 1.98 20.68
CA THR A 16 19.97 2.31 19.83
C THR A 16 20.16 1.44 18.60
N VAL A 17 19.48 0.29 18.53
CA VAL A 17 19.37 -0.44 17.28
C VAL A 17 18.66 0.54 16.35
N PRO A 18 19.32 1.08 15.31
CA PRO A 18 18.58 1.82 14.31
C PRO A 18 17.55 0.84 13.78
N ALA A 19 16.29 1.26 13.70
CA ALA A 19 15.34 0.61 12.82
C ALA A 19 16.09 0.40 11.50
N TYR A 20 16.32 -0.87 11.12
CA TYR A 20 16.97 -1.19 9.87
C TYR A 20 16.09 -0.60 8.77
N ALA A 21 16.45 0.60 8.31
CA ALA A 21 16.04 1.08 7.02
C ALA A 21 16.54 0.01 6.04
N MET A 22 15.62 -0.72 5.42
CA MET A 22 15.99 -1.57 4.31
C MET A 22 16.57 -0.65 3.23
N PRO A 23 17.84 -0.85 2.82
CA PRO A 23 18.43 0.00 1.80
C PRO A 23 17.75 -0.33 0.47
N THR A 24 16.91 0.57 -0.02
CA THR A 24 16.65 0.65 -1.46
C THR A 24 17.56 1.68 -2.07
N ASP A 25 18.85 1.36 -2.07
CA ASP A 25 19.78 2.02 -2.96
C ASP A 25 19.45 1.58 -4.39
N LYS A 26 19.44 2.54 -5.32
CA LYS A 26 19.33 2.28 -6.76
C LYS A 26 20.37 1.26 -7.27
N ASP A 27 21.43 1.04 -6.49
CA ASP A 27 22.54 0.11 -6.79
C ASP A 27 22.22 -1.37 -6.57
N GLU A 28 21.10 -1.75 -5.95
CA GLU A 28 20.75 -3.17 -5.84
C GLU A 28 20.03 -3.75 -7.07
N GLN A 29 19.67 -2.93 -8.06
CA GLN A 29 18.93 -3.39 -9.26
C GLN A 29 19.72 -4.44 -10.05
N THR A 30 19.03 -5.48 -10.53
CA THR A 30 19.69 -6.55 -11.29
C THR A 30 19.91 -6.05 -12.70
N LYS A 31 21.15 -5.71 -13.09
CA LYS A 31 21.42 -5.26 -14.46
C LYS A 31 21.70 -6.45 -15.38
N PHE A 32 20.90 -6.64 -16.42
CA PHE A 32 21.11 -7.65 -17.45
C PHE A 32 21.83 -7.04 -18.67
N GLU A 33 23.07 -7.46 -18.92
CA GLU A 33 23.80 -7.07 -20.14
C GLU A 33 23.41 -7.98 -21.31
N ASN A 34 22.72 -7.43 -22.31
CA ASN A 34 22.10 -8.17 -23.43
C ASN A 34 21.12 -9.26 -22.97
N PRO A 35 19.95 -8.86 -22.43
CA PRO A 35 18.95 -9.79 -21.89
C PRO A 35 18.55 -10.86 -22.91
N THR A 36 18.50 -12.12 -22.47
CA THR A 36 18.05 -13.26 -23.27
C THR A 36 16.66 -13.75 -22.84
N VAL A 37 16.02 -14.59 -23.66
CA VAL A 37 14.73 -15.22 -23.30
C VAL A 37 14.88 -16.09 -22.04
N GLU A 38 15.99 -16.82 -21.93
CA GLU A 38 16.30 -17.65 -20.76
C GLU A 38 16.47 -16.79 -19.50
N ASP A 39 17.08 -15.60 -19.60
CA ASP A 39 17.16 -14.66 -18.48
C ASP A 39 15.77 -14.21 -18.01
N ALA A 40 14.86 -13.91 -18.94
CA ALA A 40 13.50 -13.49 -18.63
C ALA A 40 12.71 -14.62 -17.92
N GLU A 41 12.81 -15.85 -18.41
CA GLU A 41 12.15 -17.02 -17.81
C GLU A 41 12.69 -17.31 -16.40
N ASN A 42 14.02 -17.27 -16.23
CA ASN A 42 14.67 -17.46 -14.95
C ASN A 42 14.35 -16.34 -13.96
N PHE A 43 14.31 -15.09 -14.43
CA PHE A 43 13.91 -13.93 -13.64
C PHE A 43 12.48 -14.11 -13.12
N VAL A 44 11.53 -14.41 -14.00
CA VAL A 44 10.13 -14.63 -13.63
C VAL A 44 10.01 -15.77 -12.62
N SER A 45 10.60 -16.94 -12.90
CA SER A 45 10.54 -18.10 -12.01
C SER A 45 11.11 -17.80 -10.61
N SER A 46 12.27 -17.15 -10.55
CA SER A 46 12.91 -16.80 -9.28
C SER A 46 12.14 -15.72 -8.50
N THR A 47 11.56 -14.75 -9.20
CA THR A 47 10.76 -13.66 -8.61
C THR A 47 9.44 -14.20 -8.06
N GLU A 48 8.74 -15.04 -8.82
CA GLU A 48 7.51 -15.72 -8.38
C GLU A 48 7.76 -16.51 -7.10
N LYS A 49 8.86 -17.28 -7.04
CA LYS A 49 9.20 -18.04 -5.83
C LYS A 49 9.43 -17.12 -4.63
N LYS A 50 10.23 -16.06 -4.79
CA LYS A 50 10.53 -15.11 -3.70
C LYS A 50 9.27 -14.40 -3.19
N MET A 51 8.42 -13.92 -4.10
CA MET A 51 7.17 -13.26 -3.75
C MET A 51 6.18 -14.22 -3.10
N PHE A 52 6.13 -15.48 -3.56
CA PHE A 52 5.31 -16.52 -2.93
C PHE A 52 5.76 -16.79 -1.49
N ASP A 53 7.06 -17.01 -1.27
CA ASP A 53 7.61 -17.26 0.06
C ASP A 53 7.31 -16.09 1.02
N TYR A 54 7.48 -14.85 0.57
CA TYR A 54 7.11 -13.64 1.32
C TYR A 54 5.60 -13.57 1.61
N SER A 55 4.76 -13.89 0.62
CA SER A 55 3.31 -13.69 0.71
C SER A 55 2.66 -14.49 1.83
N ILE A 56 3.19 -15.67 2.17
CA ILE A 56 2.64 -16.53 3.23
C ILE A 56 2.76 -15.86 4.60
N ASP A 57 3.93 -15.30 4.92
CA ASP A 57 4.15 -14.65 6.21
C ASP A 57 3.49 -13.27 6.26
N ALA A 58 3.56 -12.50 5.17
CA ALA A 58 2.85 -11.23 5.04
C ALA A 58 1.32 -11.41 5.25
N ALA A 59 0.71 -12.43 4.64
CA ALA A 59 -0.71 -12.71 4.78
C ALA A 59 -1.11 -13.01 6.24
N ARG A 60 -0.26 -13.73 6.99
CA ARG A 60 -0.50 -13.99 8.41
C ARG A 60 -0.43 -12.71 9.23
N ILE A 61 0.55 -11.85 8.97
CA ILE A 61 0.71 -10.55 9.63
C ILE A 61 -0.53 -9.68 9.37
N TYR A 62 -0.94 -9.54 8.10
CA TYR A 62 -2.12 -8.75 7.74
C TYR A 62 -3.40 -9.31 8.36
N TRP A 63 -3.56 -10.63 8.41
CA TRP A 63 -4.70 -11.25 9.06
C TRP A 63 -4.74 -10.95 10.56
N ILE A 64 -3.59 -11.03 11.24
CA ILE A 64 -3.49 -10.70 12.67
C ILE A 64 -3.82 -9.22 12.88
N ASN A 65 -3.26 -8.30 12.08
CA ASN A 65 -3.57 -6.88 12.18
C ASN A 65 -5.07 -6.60 11.95
N ALA A 66 -5.67 -7.19 10.91
CA ALA A 66 -7.10 -7.04 10.61
C ALA A 66 -8.02 -7.57 11.72
N THR A 67 -7.56 -8.55 12.50
CA THR A 67 -8.34 -9.14 13.61
C THR A 67 -7.98 -8.57 14.99
N TYR A 68 -6.86 -7.86 15.09
CA TYR A 68 -6.35 -7.23 16.31
C TYR A 68 -5.64 -5.92 15.98
N ILE A 69 -6.40 -4.86 15.68
CA ILE A 69 -5.82 -3.55 15.35
C ILE A 69 -5.26 -2.91 16.63
N ASN A 70 -3.94 -2.81 16.73
CA ASN A 70 -3.21 -2.16 17.82
C ASN A 70 -1.80 -1.76 17.35
N ASP A 71 -1.08 -1.01 18.16
CA ASP A 71 0.22 -0.44 17.77
C ASP A 71 1.26 -1.53 17.40
N ASP A 72 1.23 -2.69 18.06
CA ASP A 72 2.17 -3.79 17.79
C ASP A 72 1.88 -4.44 16.44
N THR A 73 0.60 -4.74 16.15
CA THR A 73 0.22 -5.37 14.88
C THR A 73 0.29 -4.38 13.72
N ASP A 74 0.06 -3.08 13.97
CA ASP A 74 0.26 -2.00 13.01
C ASP A 74 1.75 -1.91 12.63
N ALA A 75 2.67 -1.94 13.60
CA ALA A 75 4.10 -1.92 13.33
C ALA A 75 4.55 -3.14 12.49
N LEU A 76 4.01 -4.32 12.78
CA LEU A 76 4.29 -5.53 11.99
C LEU A 76 3.75 -5.42 10.56
N ALA A 77 2.51 -4.93 10.39
CA ALA A 77 1.89 -4.76 9.08
C ALA A 77 2.63 -3.71 8.23
N ALA A 78 2.99 -2.56 8.82
CA ALA A 78 3.76 -1.53 8.13
C ALA A 78 5.13 -2.06 7.67
N LYS A 79 5.83 -2.81 8.53
CA LYS A 79 7.10 -3.43 8.17
C LYS A 79 6.94 -4.43 7.03
N ALA A 80 5.99 -5.36 7.14
CA ALA A 80 5.74 -6.35 6.09
C ALA A 80 5.36 -5.66 4.76
N GLY A 81 4.54 -4.61 4.81
CA GLY A 81 4.17 -3.83 3.62
C GLY A 81 5.34 -3.11 2.98
N ALA A 82 6.25 -2.53 3.77
CA ALA A 82 7.47 -1.91 3.26
C ALA A 82 8.34 -2.93 2.53
N GLU A 83 8.56 -4.11 3.12
CA GLU A 83 9.29 -5.22 2.50
C GLU A 83 8.69 -5.65 1.16
N GLY A 84 7.36 -5.81 1.11
CA GLY A 84 6.63 -6.16 -0.10
C GLY A 84 6.68 -5.07 -1.17
N THR A 85 6.60 -3.80 -0.76
CA THR A 85 6.69 -2.65 -1.67
C THR A 85 8.06 -2.58 -2.32
N VAL A 86 9.14 -2.70 -1.53
CA VAL A 86 10.51 -2.75 -2.04
C VAL A 86 10.68 -3.90 -3.03
N MET A 87 10.23 -5.11 -2.66
CA MET A 87 10.31 -6.29 -3.52
C MET A 87 9.57 -6.07 -4.85
N SER A 88 8.37 -5.50 -4.80
CA SER A 88 7.52 -5.28 -5.96
C SER A 88 8.08 -4.20 -6.89
N VAL A 89 8.53 -3.06 -6.33
CA VAL A 89 9.16 -1.98 -7.12
C VAL A 89 10.42 -2.48 -7.81
N LYS A 90 11.26 -3.24 -7.10
CA LYS A 90 12.44 -3.88 -7.70
C LYS A 90 12.05 -4.81 -8.84
N ALA A 91 11.05 -5.67 -8.65
CA ALA A 91 10.57 -6.58 -9.68
C ALA A 91 9.99 -5.84 -10.90
N ALA A 92 9.31 -4.71 -10.68
CA ALA A 92 8.80 -3.86 -11.76
C ALA A 92 9.95 -3.23 -12.58
N ILE A 93 10.99 -2.72 -11.92
CA ILE A 93 12.16 -2.15 -12.58
C ILE A 93 12.96 -3.22 -13.34
N ASP A 94 13.23 -4.36 -12.70
CA ASP A 94 13.97 -5.45 -13.31
C ASP A 94 13.18 -6.05 -14.51
N SER A 95 11.85 -6.17 -14.40
CA SER A 95 11.01 -6.68 -15.51
C SER A 95 11.01 -5.74 -16.73
N ALA A 96 11.19 -4.44 -16.53
CA ALA A 96 11.22 -3.46 -17.63
C ALA A 96 12.39 -3.68 -18.60
N GLN A 97 13.48 -4.32 -18.16
CA GLN A 97 14.64 -4.63 -19.02
C GLN A 97 14.31 -5.65 -20.12
N PHE A 98 13.24 -6.43 -19.95
CA PHE A 98 12.78 -7.44 -20.92
C PHE A 98 11.67 -6.92 -21.86
N LYS A 99 11.23 -5.67 -21.71
CA LYS A 99 10.06 -5.11 -22.43
C LYS A 99 10.15 -5.28 -23.95
N ASP A 100 11.31 -4.95 -24.52
CA ASP A 100 11.55 -4.94 -25.97
C ASP A 100 12.22 -6.23 -26.47
N LEU A 101 12.40 -7.24 -25.61
CA LEU A 101 13.03 -8.50 -25.97
C LEU A 101 12.10 -9.34 -26.88
N PRO A 102 12.50 -9.62 -28.14
CA PRO A 102 11.72 -10.48 -29.02
C PRO A 102 11.78 -11.95 -28.59
N GLY A 103 10.80 -12.74 -28.99
CA GLY A 103 10.81 -14.20 -28.80
C GLY A 103 10.38 -14.71 -27.43
N ILE A 104 10.11 -13.84 -26.46
CA ILE A 104 9.47 -14.23 -25.19
C ILE A 104 8.07 -14.79 -25.49
N ASP A 105 7.77 -15.97 -24.93
CA ASP A 105 6.46 -16.58 -25.06
C ASP A 105 5.34 -15.73 -24.42
N PRO A 106 4.07 -15.88 -24.84
CA PRO A 106 2.98 -15.04 -24.35
C PRO A 106 2.75 -15.13 -22.84
N VAL A 107 3.03 -16.27 -22.20
CA VAL A 107 2.81 -16.46 -20.75
C VAL A 107 3.88 -15.72 -19.96
N THR A 108 5.15 -15.87 -20.31
CA THR A 108 6.24 -15.13 -19.66
C THR A 108 6.08 -13.63 -19.87
N ARG A 109 5.68 -13.19 -21.08
CA ARG A 109 5.37 -11.79 -21.37
C ARG A 109 4.26 -11.24 -20.47
N ARG A 110 3.16 -11.97 -20.32
CA ARG A 110 2.05 -11.61 -19.42
C ARG A 110 2.52 -11.46 -17.98
N LYS A 111 3.34 -12.39 -17.48
CA LYS A 111 3.89 -12.34 -16.11
C LYS A 111 4.79 -11.12 -15.89
N LEU A 112 5.66 -10.80 -16.86
CA LEU A 112 6.50 -9.59 -16.80
C LEU A 112 5.65 -8.32 -16.78
N ASP A 113 4.61 -8.22 -17.61
CA ASP A 113 3.70 -7.07 -17.60
C ASP A 113 2.95 -6.95 -16.26
N MET A 114 2.55 -8.08 -15.64
CA MET A 114 1.95 -8.10 -14.30
C MET A 114 2.93 -7.62 -13.21
N LEU A 115 4.21 -8.00 -13.28
CA LEU A 115 5.22 -7.50 -12.34
C LEU A 115 5.43 -5.99 -12.46
N ARG A 116 5.31 -5.42 -13.67
CA ARG A 116 5.43 -3.97 -13.89
C ARG A 116 4.21 -3.19 -13.39
N GLY A 117 3.00 -3.71 -13.62
CA GLY A 117 1.74 -2.98 -13.36
C GLY A 117 1.02 -3.36 -12.07
N GLY A 118 1.41 -4.46 -11.40
CA GLY A 118 0.66 -5.06 -10.29
C GLY A 118 0.83 -4.40 -8.93
N ILE A 119 1.41 -3.20 -8.85
CA ILE A 119 1.66 -2.50 -7.59
C ILE A 119 0.55 -1.49 -7.33
N ILE A 120 -0.09 -1.59 -6.16
CA ILE A 120 -1.17 -0.67 -5.78
C ILE A 120 -0.60 0.69 -5.33
N LEU A 121 0.36 0.69 -4.40
CA LEU A 121 1.04 1.90 -3.94
C LEU A 121 2.54 1.74 -4.18
N PRO A 122 3.08 2.16 -5.34
CA PRO A 122 4.52 2.11 -5.57
C PRO A 122 5.22 3.20 -4.75
N ALA A 123 6.33 2.85 -4.08
CA ALA A 123 7.22 3.84 -3.49
C ALA A 123 8.35 4.19 -4.47
N PRO A 124 8.88 5.42 -4.46
CA PRO A 124 10.08 5.76 -5.22
C PRO A 124 11.27 4.94 -4.72
N ALA A 125 12.22 4.67 -5.61
CA ALA A 125 13.41 3.86 -5.34
C ALA A 125 14.47 4.69 -4.57
N VAL A 126 14.09 5.19 -3.41
CA VAL A 126 14.95 5.94 -2.47
C VAL A 126 14.83 5.35 -1.06
N PRO A 127 15.92 5.34 -0.26
CA PRO A 127 15.89 4.76 1.08
C PRO A 127 14.80 5.36 1.96
N GLY A 128 14.03 4.51 2.62
CA GLY A 128 12.99 4.91 3.59
C GLY A 128 11.62 5.25 2.99
N ALA A 129 11.50 5.50 1.68
CA ALA A 129 10.21 5.87 1.09
C ALA A 129 9.15 4.76 1.20
N ALA A 130 9.55 3.50 0.99
CA ALA A 130 8.65 2.36 1.18
C ALA A 130 8.22 2.20 2.65
N THR A 131 9.11 2.53 3.60
CA THR A 131 8.80 2.52 5.03
C THR A 131 7.79 3.61 5.36
N GLU A 132 8.05 4.86 5.00
CA GLU A 132 7.14 5.99 5.23
C GLU A 132 5.76 5.72 4.61
N LEU A 133 5.72 5.24 3.36
CA LEU A 133 4.48 4.91 2.66
C LEU A 133 3.64 3.88 3.43
N ASN A 134 4.26 2.80 3.92
CA ASN A 134 3.53 1.72 4.58
C ASN A 134 3.20 2.02 6.04
N GLU A 135 3.99 2.85 6.73
CA GLU A 135 3.62 3.40 8.04
C GLU A 135 2.36 4.26 7.92
N ILE A 136 2.32 5.17 6.93
CA ILE A 136 1.15 6.02 6.66
C ILE A 136 -0.06 5.16 6.25
N ALA A 137 0.10 4.25 5.29
CA ALA A 137 -0.99 3.41 4.81
C ALA A 137 -1.59 2.55 5.95
N THR A 138 -0.74 1.97 6.80
CA THR A 138 -1.19 1.19 7.95
C THR A 138 -1.89 2.08 8.98
N LYS A 139 -1.32 3.25 9.28
CA LYS A 139 -1.93 4.24 10.20
C LYS A 139 -3.31 4.67 9.71
N LEU A 140 -3.48 4.94 8.42
CA LEU A 140 -4.78 5.30 7.82
C LEU A 140 -5.81 4.16 7.95
N ASN A 141 -5.41 2.92 7.61
CA ASN A 141 -6.27 1.75 7.78
C ASN A 141 -6.68 1.52 9.24
N SER A 142 -5.73 1.66 10.16
CA SER A 142 -5.93 1.49 11.60
C SER A 142 -6.82 2.60 12.20
N ALA A 143 -6.61 3.85 11.79
CA ALA A 143 -7.44 4.99 12.20
C ALA A 143 -8.90 4.82 11.75
N TYR A 144 -9.12 4.36 10.52
CA TYR A 144 -10.47 4.05 10.03
C TYR A 144 -11.08 2.85 10.77
N GLY A 145 -10.33 1.75 10.92
CA GLY A 145 -10.83 0.51 11.54
C GLY A 145 -11.17 0.63 13.03
N LYS A 146 -10.47 1.52 13.76
CA LYS A 146 -10.75 1.84 15.17
C LYS A 146 -11.65 3.08 15.34
N GLY A 147 -12.07 3.70 14.25
CA GLY A 147 -12.78 4.97 14.25
C GLY A 147 -14.13 4.90 14.98
N THR A 148 -14.49 5.99 15.63
CA THR A 148 -15.77 6.15 16.32
C THR A 148 -16.44 7.47 15.96
N GLY A 149 -17.77 7.43 15.86
CA GLY A 149 -18.64 8.61 15.75
C GLY A 149 -19.54 8.71 16.98
N THR A 150 -20.61 9.50 16.89
CA THR A 150 -21.56 9.69 17.97
C THR A 150 -23.01 9.47 17.55
N LEU A 151 -23.81 8.95 18.49
CA LEU A 151 -25.26 8.85 18.39
C LEU A 151 -25.86 9.19 19.76
N ASN A 152 -26.74 10.18 19.82
CA ASN A 152 -27.29 10.71 21.07
C ASN A 152 -26.18 11.17 22.04
N GLY A 153 -25.10 11.75 21.51
CA GLY A 153 -23.93 12.19 22.26
C GLY A 153 -23.10 11.06 22.88
N LYS A 154 -23.35 9.80 22.52
CA LYS A 154 -22.57 8.64 22.97
C LYS A 154 -21.71 8.11 21.84
N GLU A 155 -20.50 7.66 22.20
CA GLU A 155 -19.59 7.02 21.27
C GLU A 155 -20.19 5.72 20.71
N ILE A 156 -20.02 5.52 19.40
CA ILE A 156 -20.47 4.35 18.66
C ILE A 156 -19.44 4.01 17.58
N ASN A 157 -19.14 2.71 17.40
CA ASN A 157 -18.16 2.25 16.41
C ASN A 157 -18.73 2.28 14.98
N GLY A 158 -17.85 2.19 13.98
CA GLY A 158 -18.24 2.28 12.56
C GLY A 158 -19.32 1.27 12.14
N SER A 159 -19.22 0.00 12.55
CA SER A 159 -20.20 -1.05 12.19
C SER A 159 -21.59 -0.74 12.75
N ASP A 160 -21.65 -0.26 13.99
CA ASP A 160 -22.90 0.10 14.65
C ASP A 160 -23.50 1.39 14.08
N ILE A 161 -22.66 2.36 13.66
CA ILE A 161 -23.10 3.56 12.90
C ILE A 161 -23.75 3.13 11.58
N GLU A 162 -23.09 2.27 10.80
CA GLU A 162 -23.61 1.80 9.52
C GLU A 162 -25.00 1.16 9.69
N ALA A 163 -25.13 0.24 10.65
CA ALA A 163 -26.39 -0.41 10.97
C ALA A 163 -27.47 0.58 11.43
N ALA A 164 -27.11 1.54 12.28
CA ALA A 164 -28.03 2.57 12.76
C ALA A 164 -28.49 3.48 11.63
N MET A 165 -27.60 4.01 10.79
CA MET A 165 -27.96 4.88 9.66
C MET A 165 -28.87 4.18 8.64
N GLY A 166 -28.73 2.86 8.44
CA GLY A 166 -29.59 2.09 7.54
C GLY A 166 -31.06 2.04 7.97
N THR A 167 -31.33 2.07 9.28
CA THR A 167 -32.69 1.88 9.85
C THR A 167 -33.27 3.13 10.50
N ASN A 168 -32.42 4.04 10.99
CA ASN A 168 -32.82 5.28 11.62
C ASN A 168 -33.42 6.25 10.59
N ARG A 169 -34.45 6.99 10.99
CA ARG A 169 -35.13 8.00 10.18
C ARG A 169 -35.25 9.35 10.88
N ASN A 170 -34.60 9.53 12.04
CA ASN A 170 -34.49 10.82 12.72
C ASN A 170 -33.39 11.67 12.03
N PRO A 171 -33.73 12.81 11.41
CA PRO A 171 -32.76 13.64 10.70
C PRO A 171 -31.60 14.14 11.58
N ASP A 172 -31.87 14.49 12.84
CA ASP A 172 -30.84 15.06 13.73
C ASP A 172 -29.82 13.99 14.13
N GLU A 173 -30.27 12.77 14.40
CA GLU A 173 -29.40 11.63 14.72
C GLU A 173 -28.60 11.17 13.50
N LEU A 174 -29.20 11.20 12.31
CA LEU A 174 -28.49 10.89 11.06
C LEU A 174 -27.41 11.93 10.75
N ALA A 175 -27.72 13.22 10.96
CA ALA A 175 -26.75 14.29 10.82
C ALA A 175 -25.60 14.14 11.83
N GLU A 176 -25.91 13.89 13.12
CA GLU A 176 -24.91 13.66 14.15
C GLU A 176 -23.94 12.53 13.78
N MET A 177 -24.47 11.36 13.39
CA MET A 177 -23.63 10.21 12.99
C MET A 177 -22.76 10.53 11.77
N TRP A 178 -23.32 11.20 10.76
CA TRP A 178 -22.60 11.58 9.56
C TRP A 178 -21.48 12.59 9.86
N GLU A 179 -21.80 13.67 10.57
CA GLU A 179 -20.87 14.75 10.87
C GLU A 179 -19.75 14.28 11.81
N SER A 180 -20.10 13.53 12.85
CA SER A 180 -19.13 13.01 13.82
C SER A 180 -18.15 12.03 13.17
N TRP A 181 -18.61 11.13 12.28
CA TRP A 181 -17.72 10.23 11.56
C TRP A 181 -16.73 11.00 10.67
N HIS A 182 -17.21 11.97 9.89
CA HIS A 182 -16.36 12.77 9.02
C HIS A 182 -15.39 13.66 9.81
N SER A 183 -15.78 14.14 10.98
CA SER A 183 -14.94 15.01 11.82
C SER A 183 -13.94 14.25 12.68
N ASN A 184 -14.33 13.11 13.25
CA ASN A 184 -13.50 12.35 14.18
C ASN A 184 -12.57 11.37 13.46
N VAL A 185 -13.01 10.81 12.33
CA VAL A 185 -12.28 9.79 11.57
C VAL A 185 -11.71 10.38 10.28
N GLY A 186 -12.57 10.96 9.44
CA GLY A 186 -12.16 11.45 8.11
C GLY A 186 -11.19 12.64 8.13
N ALA A 187 -11.53 13.70 8.85
CA ALA A 187 -10.76 14.95 8.83
C ALA A 187 -9.31 14.79 9.34
N PRO A 188 -9.02 14.03 10.43
CA PRO A 188 -7.65 13.81 10.88
C PRO A 188 -6.77 13.03 9.90
N MET A 189 -7.37 12.25 8.98
CA MET A 189 -6.63 11.45 7.99
C MET A 189 -6.09 12.29 6.81
N LYS A 190 -6.51 13.55 6.68
CA LYS A 190 -6.25 14.38 5.50
C LYS A 190 -4.77 14.49 5.12
N ASP A 191 -3.91 14.86 6.08
CA ASP A 191 -2.51 15.18 5.78
C ASP A 191 -1.70 13.89 5.51
N ASP A 192 -1.98 12.83 6.27
CA ASP A 192 -1.44 11.49 6.02
C ASP A 192 -1.84 10.98 4.62
N TYR A 193 -3.11 11.14 4.23
CA TYR A 193 -3.59 10.74 2.90
C TYR A 193 -2.91 11.53 1.78
N ALA A 194 -2.75 12.84 1.95
CA ALA A 194 -2.04 13.68 0.99
C ALA A 194 -0.59 13.21 0.81
N ARG A 195 0.13 12.96 1.91
CA ARG A 195 1.51 12.47 1.87
C ARG A 195 1.62 11.08 1.24
N MET A 196 0.68 10.18 1.54
CA MET A 196 0.62 8.85 0.91
C MET A 196 0.50 8.97 -0.62
N VAL A 197 -0.36 9.87 -1.11
CA VAL A 197 -0.56 10.12 -2.55
C VAL A 197 0.68 10.73 -3.19
N GLU A 198 1.36 11.66 -2.52
CA GLU A 198 2.63 12.22 -3.01
C GLU A 198 3.67 11.13 -3.25
N ILE A 199 3.93 10.30 -2.23
CA ILE A 199 4.90 9.20 -2.33
C ILE A 199 4.50 8.21 -3.41
N ALA A 200 3.21 7.84 -3.48
CA ALA A 200 2.70 6.92 -4.49
C ALA A 200 2.86 7.46 -5.92
N ASN A 201 2.68 8.77 -6.12
CA ASN A 201 2.90 9.41 -7.40
C ASN A 201 4.37 9.46 -7.79
N GLU A 202 5.28 9.76 -6.85
CA GLU A 202 6.73 9.70 -7.10
C GLU A 202 7.16 8.28 -7.52
N GLY A 203 6.65 7.25 -6.83
CA GLY A 203 6.90 5.85 -7.19
C GLY A 203 6.34 5.47 -8.56
N ALA A 204 5.14 5.94 -8.91
CA ALA A 204 4.55 5.70 -10.23
C ALA A 204 5.38 6.36 -11.35
N GLN A 205 5.94 7.55 -11.10
CA GLN A 205 6.81 8.25 -12.03
C GLN A 205 8.14 7.53 -12.25
N ASP A 206 8.75 6.98 -11.19
CA ASP A 206 9.93 6.12 -11.29
C ASP A 206 9.67 4.90 -12.20
N LEU A 207 8.43 4.41 -12.23
CA LEU A 207 7.99 3.29 -13.09
C LEU A 207 7.53 3.72 -14.50
N GLY A 208 7.60 5.02 -14.81
CA GLY A 208 7.28 5.57 -16.14
C GLY A 208 5.80 5.88 -16.37
N PHE A 209 4.97 5.93 -15.32
CA PHE A 209 3.59 6.41 -15.38
C PHE A 209 3.51 7.91 -15.05
N ALA A 210 2.44 8.58 -15.51
CA ALA A 210 2.23 10.01 -15.20
C ALA A 210 1.93 10.25 -13.71
N ASP A 211 1.12 9.35 -13.13
CA ASP A 211 0.67 9.35 -11.74
C ASP A 211 0.20 7.94 -11.35
N VAL A 212 -0.06 7.72 -10.04
CA VAL A 212 -0.52 6.42 -9.54
C VAL A 212 -1.88 6.01 -10.11
N GLY A 213 -2.74 6.97 -10.44
CA GLY A 213 -4.03 6.70 -11.06
C GLY A 213 -3.90 6.17 -12.50
N ALA A 214 -2.96 6.70 -13.27
CA ALA A 214 -2.63 6.21 -14.61
C ALA A 214 -2.07 4.78 -14.54
N MET A 215 -1.26 4.49 -13.51
CA MET A 215 -0.79 3.13 -13.24
C MET A 215 -1.96 2.19 -12.96
N TRP A 216 -2.91 2.55 -12.09
CA TRP A 216 -4.09 1.71 -11.82
C TRP A 216 -4.94 1.47 -13.05
N ARG A 217 -5.18 2.50 -13.87
CA ARG A 217 -5.93 2.37 -15.12
C ARG A 217 -5.22 1.51 -16.16
N SER A 218 -3.89 1.38 -16.10
CA SER A 218 -3.13 0.52 -17.01
C SER A 218 -3.46 -0.97 -16.85
N GLY A 219 -4.02 -1.38 -15.70
CA GLY A 219 -4.45 -2.76 -15.44
C GLY A 219 -5.64 -3.24 -16.27
N TYR A 220 -6.31 -2.36 -17.01
CA TYR A 220 -7.45 -2.70 -17.88
C TYR A 220 -7.04 -3.17 -19.28
N ASP A 221 -5.74 -3.42 -19.51
CA ASP A 221 -5.18 -3.84 -20.81
C ASP A 221 -5.63 -2.92 -21.97
N MET A 222 -5.81 -1.63 -21.68
CA MET A 222 -6.22 -0.56 -22.61
C MET A 222 -5.49 0.75 -22.29
N PRO A 223 -5.40 1.71 -23.24
CA PRO A 223 -4.85 3.03 -22.94
C PRO A 223 -5.60 3.71 -21.78
N ALA A 224 -4.88 4.28 -20.82
CA ALA A 224 -5.47 4.85 -19.60
C ALA A 224 -6.53 5.95 -19.90
N ASP A 225 -6.34 6.73 -20.96
CA ASP A 225 -7.28 7.79 -21.38
C ASP A 225 -8.58 7.23 -21.96
N ASP A 226 -8.54 6.03 -22.56
CA ASP A 226 -9.72 5.39 -23.11
C ASP A 226 -10.60 4.78 -21.99
N PHE A 227 -10.00 4.43 -20.85
CA PHE A 227 -10.75 4.02 -19.66
C PHE A 227 -11.67 5.13 -19.17
N ALA A 228 -11.16 6.37 -19.04
CA ALA A 228 -11.95 7.52 -18.58
C ALA A 228 -13.13 7.82 -19.54
N LYS A 229 -12.90 7.75 -20.86
CA LYS A 229 -13.96 7.91 -21.87
C LYS A 229 -15.04 6.83 -21.73
N LEU A 230 -14.64 5.59 -21.43
CA LEU A 230 -15.58 4.49 -21.23
C LEU A 230 -16.41 4.70 -19.96
N THR A 231 -15.80 5.12 -18.85
CA THR A 231 -16.54 5.40 -17.60
C THR A 231 -17.54 6.54 -17.78
N ASP A 232 -17.17 7.62 -18.47
CA ASP A 232 -18.08 8.73 -18.75
C ASP A 232 -19.26 8.32 -19.64
N LYS A 233 -19.00 7.47 -20.64
CA LYS A 233 -20.05 6.90 -21.49
C LYS A 233 -21.01 6.04 -20.67
N LEU A 234 -20.50 5.16 -19.82
CA LEU A 234 -21.32 4.29 -18.98
C LEU A 234 -22.15 5.10 -17.98
N TRP A 235 -21.55 6.11 -17.34
CA TRP A 235 -22.28 7.04 -16.48
C TRP A 235 -23.42 7.72 -17.23
N SER A 236 -23.17 8.23 -18.44
CA SER A 236 -24.20 8.89 -19.26
C SER A 236 -25.36 7.97 -19.63
N GLN A 237 -25.12 6.66 -19.74
CA GLN A 237 -26.15 5.66 -19.99
C GLN A 237 -26.97 5.31 -18.74
N VAL A 238 -26.35 5.32 -17.56
CA VAL A 238 -27.01 5.06 -16.27
C VAL A 238 -27.74 6.30 -15.75
N LYS A 239 -27.25 7.50 -16.09
CA LYS A 239 -27.75 8.78 -15.58
C LYS A 239 -29.28 8.93 -15.69
N PRO A 240 -29.96 8.61 -16.81
CA PRO A 240 -31.41 8.75 -16.88
C PRO A 240 -32.15 7.90 -15.84
N LEU A 241 -31.68 6.68 -15.56
CA LEU A 241 -32.26 5.84 -14.52
C LEU A 241 -31.98 6.40 -13.13
N TYR A 242 -30.77 6.91 -12.91
CA TYR A 242 -30.40 7.57 -11.65
C TYR A 242 -31.28 8.80 -11.40
N ASP A 243 -31.49 9.64 -12.42
CA ASP A 243 -32.29 10.86 -12.32
C ASP A 243 -33.77 10.56 -12.01
N GLU A 244 -34.33 9.46 -12.52
CA GLU A 244 -35.71 9.04 -12.21
C GLU A 244 -35.85 8.39 -10.82
N LEU A 245 -34.75 7.87 -10.26
CA LEU A 245 -34.74 7.26 -8.93
C LEU A 245 -34.52 8.29 -7.81
N HIS A 246 -33.77 9.35 -8.09
CA HIS A 246 -33.35 10.36 -7.13
C HIS A 246 -34.47 11.34 -6.75
#